data_AF-A0A8K0CYF6-F1
#
_entry.id   AF-A0A8K0CYF6-F1
#
_cell.length_a   1.000
_cell.length_b   1.000
_cell.length_c   1.000
_cell.angle_alpha   90.00
_cell.angle_beta   90.00
_cell.angle_gamma   90.00
#
_symmetry.space_group_name_H-M   'P 1'
#
loop_
_entity.id
_entity.type
_entity.pdbx_description
1 polymer ?
#
loop_
_entity_poly.entity_id
_entity_poly.type
_entity_poly.pdbx_seq_one_letter_code
_entity_poly.pdbx_strand_id
1 'polypeptide(L)'
;MSGEIREEVLKLMQQKDRIEDEIKELTSILTKNGVGMNDPLVDAEGFPINTIDVYQVRHARHRIICLQNDHKAIMKQVENGLHGYYSTSASEGINNAQSDVEMRQVDPIIIHKTPFAKVTLVSQGSPAELSGIEADDLIVEFGSVNSTNFKNMMDIAAVVQHSEGQQLNLKLQRGDRYIVTYLIPKKWSGKGLLGCNVVPLNM
;
A
#
# COMPACT_ATOMS: atom_id res chain seq x y z
N MET A 1 31.98 -8.02 2.26
CA MET A 1 30.79 -8.56 1.57
C MET A 1 29.47 -8.20 2.24
N SER A 2 29.07 -8.75 3.40
CA SER A 2 27.77 -8.41 4.03
C SER A 2 27.66 -6.97 4.55
N GLY A 3 28.77 -6.37 5.00
CA GLY A 3 28.84 -4.97 5.43
C GLY A 3 28.71 -3.96 4.28
N GLU A 4 29.25 -4.27 3.11
CA GLU A 4 29.22 -3.39 1.92
C GLU A 4 27.79 -3.29 1.35
N ILE A 5 27.05 -4.41 1.30
CA ILE A 5 25.65 -4.43 0.86
C ILE A 5 24.77 -3.57 1.77
N ARG A 6 25.00 -3.62 3.09
CA ARG A 6 24.27 -2.79 4.06
C ARG A 6 24.53 -1.30 3.85
N GLU A 7 25.79 -0.93 3.60
CA GLU A 7 26.17 0.47 3.36
C GLU A 7 25.56 1.00 2.06
N GLU A 8 25.55 0.19 1.00
CA GLU A 8 24.94 0.53 -0.28
C GLU A 8 23.41 0.71 -0.15
N VAL A 9 22.73 -0.18 0.57
CA VAL A 9 21.29 -0.06 0.86
C VAL A 9 20.99 1.22 1.65
N LEU A 10 21.78 1.54 2.67
CA LEU A 10 21.61 2.77 3.44
C LEU A 10 21.80 4.02 2.58
N LYS A 11 22.75 4.00 1.64
CA LYS A 11 22.97 5.11 0.69
C LYS A 11 21.79 5.27 -0.26
N LEU A 12 21.23 4.16 -0.75
CA LEU A 12 20.03 4.18 -1.60
C LEU A 12 18.81 4.71 -0.85
N MET A 13 18.63 4.37 0.43
CA MET A 13 17.58 4.93 1.28
C MET A 13 17.71 6.45 1.45
N GLN A 14 18.93 6.95 1.70
CA GLN A 14 19.16 8.40 1.76
C GLN A 14 18.87 9.09 0.41
N GLN A 15 19.19 8.44 -0.70
CA GLN A 15 18.90 8.98 -2.02
C GLN A 15 17.39 9.00 -2.30
N LYS A 16 16.65 7.97 -1.85
CA LYS A 16 15.19 7.93 -1.88
C LYS A 16 14.59 9.10 -1.10
N ASP A 17 15.05 9.34 0.13
CA ASP A 17 14.55 10.45 0.97
C ASP A 17 14.75 11.81 0.29
N ARG A 18 15.92 12.04 -0.34
CA ARG A 18 16.18 13.28 -1.10
C ARG A 18 15.23 13.47 -2.27
N ILE A 19 14.89 12.40 -3.00
CA ILE A 19 13.93 12.46 -4.10
C ILE A 19 12.53 12.76 -3.58
N GLU A 20 12.13 12.16 -2.46
CA GLU A 20 10.83 12.43 -1.83
C GLU A 20 10.70 13.89 -1.40
N ASP A 21 11.76 14.47 -0.83
CA ASP A 21 11.82 15.89 -0.47
C ASP A 21 11.72 16.81 -1.69
N GLU A 22 12.44 16.50 -2.78
CA GLU A 22 12.38 17.28 -4.03
C GLU A 22 10.99 17.21 -4.68
N ILE A 23 10.34 16.04 -4.68
CA ILE A 23 8.95 15.89 -5.15
C ILE A 23 8.00 16.74 -4.30
N LYS A 24 8.18 16.76 -2.98
CA LYS A 24 7.36 17.55 -2.06
C LYS A 24 7.50 19.06 -2.32
N GLU A 25 8.72 19.53 -2.56
CA GLU A 25 8.98 20.93 -2.91
C GLU A 25 8.28 21.32 -4.22
N LEU A 26 8.43 20.50 -5.27
CA LEU A 26 7.79 20.74 -6.57
C LEU A 26 6.25 20.66 -6.47
N THR A 27 5.72 19.79 -5.62
CA THR A 27 4.27 19.70 -5.36
C THR A 27 3.75 20.94 -4.64
N SER A 28 4.57 21.59 -3.80
CA SER A 28 4.24 22.88 -3.20
C SER A 28 4.12 23.99 -4.25
N ILE A 29 4.98 23.98 -5.28
CA ILE A 29 4.90 24.92 -6.42
C ILE A 29 3.58 24.75 -7.17
N LEU A 30 3.16 23.51 -7.41
CA LEU A 30 1.86 23.19 -8.03
C LEU A 30 0.69 23.71 -7.18
N THR A 31 0.71 23.42 -5.88
CA THR A 31 -0.31 23.87 -4.92
C THR A 31 -0.40 25.39 -4.85
N LYS A 32 0.74 26.09 -4.86
CA LYS A 32 0.80 27.57 -4.86
C LYS A 32 0.15 28.18 -6.11
N ASN A 33 0.23 27.49 -7.24
CA ASN A 33 -0.42 27.89 -8.48
C ASN A 33 -1.88 27.41 -8.58
N GLY A 34 -2.39 26.68 -7.58
CA GLY A 34 -3.77 26.20 -7.55
C GLY A 34 -4.08 25.09 -8.55
N VAL A 35 -3.06 24.37 -9.04
CA VAL A 35 -3.20 23.29 -10.03
C VAL A 35 -2.46 22.04 -9.59
N GLY A 36 -3.09 20.88 -9.71
CA GLY A 36 -2.52 19.55 -9.49
C GLY A 36 -1.68 19.05 -10.67
N MET A 37 -1.35 17.75 -10.68
CA MET A 37 -0.51 17.14 -11.73
C MET A 37 -1.22 16.98 -13.08
N ASN A 38 -2.54 16.81 -13.09
CA ASN A 38 -3.32 16.45 -14.29
C ASN A 38 -4.32 17.54 -14.71
N ASP A 39 -4.35 18.67 -14.01
CA ASP A 39 -5.35 19.70 -14.26
C ASP A 39 -5.08 20.46 -15.57
N PRO A 40 -6.13 20.92 -16.28
CA PRO A 40 -5.96 21.73 -17.48
C PRO A 40 -5.18 23.02 -17.22
N LEU A 41 -4.27 23.38 -18.13
CA LEU A 41 -3.50 24.64 -18.10
C LEU A 41 -4.05 25.69 -19.08
N VAL A 42 -5.13 25.36 -19.76
CA VAL A 42 -5.81 26.18 -20.75
C VAL A 42 -7.26 26.35 -20.34
N ASP A 43 -7.84 27.49 -20.71
CA ASP A 43 -9.26 27.77 -20.52
C ASP A 43 -10.15 27.04 -21.55
N ALA A 44 -11.45 27.30 -21.50
CA ALA A 44 -12.44 26.72 -22.41
C ALA A 44 -12.29 27.17 -23.88
N GLU A 45 -11.58 28.27 -24.11
CA GLU A 45 -11.31 28.83 -25.44
C GLU A 45 -9.95 28.37 -26.00
N GLY A 46 -9.16 27.63 -25.21
CA GLY A 46 -7.88 27.05 -25.59
C GLY A 46 -6.68 27.97 -25.33
N PHE A 47 -6.85 29.06 -24.59
CA PHE A 47 -5.76 29.98 -24.25
C PHE A 47 -5.14 29.65 -22.88
N PRO A 48 -3.84 29.95 -22.67
CA PRO A 48 -3.19 29.76 -21.37
C PRO A 48 -3.90 30.55 -20.26
N ILE A 49 -4.16 29.89 -19.14
CA ILE A 49 -4.81 30.53 -17.99
C ILE A 49 -3.89 31.60 -17.40
N ASN A 50 -4.30 32.86 -17.46
CA ASN A 50 -3.48 34.01 -17.04
C ASN A 50 -3.17 34.03 -15.53
N THR A 51 -3.96 33.36 -14.70
CA THR A 51 -3.74 33.28 -13.25
C THR A 51 -2.67 32.28 -12.85
N ILE A 52 -2.14 31.48 -13.79
CA ILE A 52 -1.22 30.38 -13.53
C ILE A 52 0.08 30.62 -14.28
N ASP A 53 1.22 30.43 -13.60
CA ASP A 53 2.50 30.35 -14.30
C ASP A 53 2.62 28.99 -15.01
N VAL A 54 2.10 28.93 -16.24
CA VAL A 54 2.08 27.72 -17.07
C VAL A 54 3.49 27.15 -17.30
N TYR A 55 4.51 28.02 -17.38
CA TYR A 55 5.89 27.60 -17.56
C TYR A 55 6.40 26.84 -16.33
N GLN A 56 6.24 27.42 -15.13
CA GLN A 56 6.66 26.78 -13.89
C GLN A 56 5.88 25.50 -13.62
N VAL A 57 4.57 25.50 -13.83
CA VAL A 57 3.74 24.32 -13.62
C VAL A 57 4.15 23.18 -14.55
N ARG A 58 4.42 23.47 -15.83
CA ARG A 58 4.88 22.45 -16.79
C ARG A 58 6.24 21.87 -16.38
N HIS A 59 7.18 22.72 -15.97
CA HIS A 59 8.50 22.28 -15.50
C HIS A 59 8.38 21.43 -14.23
N ALA A 60 7.59 21.88 -13.26
CA ALA A 60 7.35 21.13 -12.03
C ALA A 60 6.73 19.77 -12.30
N ARG A 61 5.66 19.70 -13.12
CA ARG A 61 5.04 18.42 -13.52
C ARG A 61 6.03 17.48 -14.19
N HIS A 62 6.79 17.98 -15.17
CA HIS A 62 7.79 17.16 -15.86
C HIS A 62 8.84 16.62 -14.90
N ARG A 63 9.37 17.48 -14.02
CA ARG A 63 10.39 17.09 -13.04
C ARG A 63 9.85 16.07 -12.04
N ILE A 64 8.62 16.26 -11.54
CA ILE A 64 7.95 15.29 -10.66
C ILE A 64 7.84 13.92 -11.35
N ILE A 65 7.44 13.87 -12.61
CA ILE A 65 7.32 12.59 -13.35
C ILE A 65 8.69 11.90 -13.45
N CYS A 66 9.74 12.63 -13.78
CA CYS A 66 11.10 12.08 -13.84
C CYS A 66 11.54 11.55 -12.47
N LEU A 67 11.37 12.34 -11.42
CA LEU A 67 11.71 11.95 -10.05
C LEU A 67 10.90 10.75 -9.55
N GLN A 68 9.62 10.63 -9.90
CA GLN A 68 8.82 9.45 -9.58
C GLN A 68 9.33 8.19 -10.28
N ASN A 69 9.81 8.31 -11.52
CA ASN A 69 10.44 7.19 -12.22
C ASN A 69 11.78 6.80 -11.57
N ASP A 70 12.58 7.79 -11.18
CA ASP A 70 13.87 7.59 -10.51
C ASP A 70 13.69 6.96 -9.12
N HIS A 71 12.73 7.47 -8.33
CA HIS A 71 12.34 6.91 -7.04
C HIS A 71 12.00 5.43 -7.14
N LYS A 72 11.19 5.07 -8.14
CA LYS A 72 10.84 3.68 -8.42
C LYS A 72 12.06 2.82 -8.80
N ALA A 73 13.01 3.37 -9.54
CA ALA A 73 14.25 2.66 -9.86
C ALA A 73 15.11 2.42 -8.61
N ILE A 74 15.22 3.41 -7.73
CA ILE A 74 15.95 3.29 -6.45
C ILE A 74 15.29 2.27 -5.53
N MET A 75 13.96 2.31 -5.39
CA MET A 75 13.23 1.33 -4.58
C MET A 75 13.51 -0.11 -5.04
N LYS A 76 13.57 -0.35 -6.35
CA LYS A 76 13.96 -1.66 -6.90
C LYS A 76 15.39 -2.06 -6.54
N GLN A 77 16.33 -1.11 -6.49
CA GLN A 77 17.71 -1.38 -6.08
C GLN A 77 17.81 -1.70 -4.58
N VAL A 78 17.05 -0.98 -3.74
CA VAL A 78 16.94 -1.23 -2.30
C VAL A 78 16.42 -2.66 -2.05
N GLU A 79 15.33 -3.03 -2.73
CA GLU A 79 14.73 -4.37 -2.66
C GLU A 79 15.76 -5.45 -3.02
N ASN A 80 16.45 -5.31 -4.15
CA ASN A 80 17.48 -6.27 -4.57
C ASN A 80 18.63 -6.39 -3.56
N GLY A 81 19.12 -5.27 -3.01
CA GLY A 81 20.18 -5.27 -2.01
C GLY A 81 19.76 -5.97 -0.72
N LEU A 82 18.51 -5.75 -0.29
CA LEU A 82 17.94 -6.38 0.88
C LEU A 82 17.77 -7.90 0.68
N HIS A 83 17.25 -8.34 -0.47
CA HIS A 83 17.17 -9.75 -0.82
C HIS A 83 18.55 -10.42 -0.89
N GLY A 84 19.58 -9.75 -1.44
CA GLY A 84 20.95 -10.26 -1.45
C GLY A 84 21.50 -10.50 -0.04
N TYR A 85 21.22 -9.58 0.89
CA TYR A 85 21.61 -9.71 2.29
C TYR A 85 20.94 -10.89 3.00
N TYR A 86 19.63 -11.09 2.79
CA TYR A 86 18.89 -12.19 3.38
C TYR A 86 19.21 -13.54 2.72
N SER A 87 19.46 -13.58 1.42
CA SER A 87 19.84 -14.79 0.68
C SER A 87 21.22 -15.32 1.11
N THR A 88 22.16 -14.42 1.39
CA THR A 88 23.49 -14.78 1.93
C THR A 88 23.39 -15.29 3.38
N SER A 89 22.33 -14.90 4.10
CA SER A 89 22.04 -15.35 5.46
C SER A 89 21.19 -16.64 5.51
N ALA A 90 20.64 -17.06 4.37
CA ALA A 90 19.73 -18.21 4.24
C ALA A 90 20.40 -19.48 3.70
N SER A 91 21.73 -19.55 3.66
CA SER A 91 22.46 -20.77 3.30
C SER A 91 22.48 -21.80 4.45
N GLU A 92 21.31 -22.11 5.01
CA GLU A 92 20.98 -23.39 5.63
C GLU A 92 19.53 -23.74 5.22
N GLY A 93 19.37 -24.38 4.06
CA GLY A 93 18.11 -25.05 3.68
C GLY A 93 17.52 -24.79 2.28
N ILE A 94 18.26 -25.18 1.23
CA ILE A 94 17.82 -25.94 0.01
C ILE A 94 16.53 -25.44 -0.72
N ASN A 95 16.66 -24.72 -1.85
CA ASN A 95 16.58 -25.17 -3.28
C ASN A 95 15.16 -25.61 -3.74
N ASN A 96 14.56 -25.25 -4.89
CA ASN A 96 14.99 -24.51 -6.09
C ASN A 96 13.76 -24.17 -6.98
N ALA A 97 13.82 -23.03 -7.69
CA ALA A 97 13.39 -22.75 -9.08
C ALA A 97 11.90 -22.81 -9.52
N GLN A 98 11.37 -21.98 -10.43
CA GLN A 98 11.80 -20.79 -11.22
C GLN A 98 10.53 -20.35 -12.01
N SER A 99 10.04 -19.11 -11.92
CA SER A 99 10.23 -18.00 -12.89
C SER A 99 9.03 -17.79 -13.82
N ASP A 100 8.35 -16.65 -13.69
CA ASP A 100 8.13 -15.71 -14.80
C ASP A 100 7.66 -14.36 -14.25
N VAL A 101 8.34 -13.29 -14.66
CA VAL A 101 8.38 -11.96 -14.04
C VAL A 101 8.02 -10.90 -15.07
N GLU A 102 6.99 -10.07 -14.84
CA GLU A 102 6.88 -8.70 -15.39
C GLU A 102 6.07 -7.82 -14.40
N MET A 103 6.70 -6.96 -13.58
CA MET A 103 7.21 -5.61 -13.84
C MET A 103 6.14 -4.49 -13.93
N ARG A 104 5.74 -3.94 -12.76
CA ARG A 104 5.84 -2.51 -12.35
C ARG A 104 4.95 -2.20 -11.12
N GLN A 105 5.51 -1.50 -10.10
CA GLN A 105 4.97 -0.31 -9.37
C GLN A 105 4.82 -0.42 -7.85
N VAL A 106 5.36 0.60 -7.16
CA VAL A 106 5.27 0.78 -5.69
C VAL A 106 5.99 -0.40 -5.00
N ASP A 107 5.99 -0.58 -3.67
CA ASP A 107 6.07 -1.98 -3.17
C ASP A 107 5.19 -2.81 -4.11
N PRO A 108 5.53 -4.04 -4.56
CA PRO A 108 4.51 -4.81 -5.23
C PRO A 108 3.31 -4.65 -4.31
N ILE A 109 2.21 -4.07 -4.82
CA ILE A 109 0.94 -4.33 -4.18
C ILE A 109 0.98 -5.83 -4.28
N ILE A 110 1.37 -6.51 -3.19
CA ILE A 110 1.31 -7.94 -3.14
C ILE A 110 -0.18 -8.07 -3.18
N ILE A 111 -0.71 -8.23 -4.41
CA ILE A 111 -2.14 -8.34 -4.63
C ILE A 111 -2.37 -9.75 -4.11
N HIS A 112 -2.52 -9.86 -2.79
CA HIS A 112 -2.95 -11.08 -2.18
C HIS A 112 -4.29 -11.34 -2.86
N LYS A 113 -4.41 -12.52 -3.47
CA LYS A 113 -5.63 -12.95 -4.14
C LYS A 113 -6.26 -14.11 -3.40
N THR A 114 -5.43 -14.86 -2.68
CA THR A 114 -5.82 -16.01 -1.88
C THR A 114 -6.48 -15.53 -0.60
N PRO A 115 -7.78 -15.78 -0.42
CA PRO A 115 -8.42 -15.51 0.86
C PRO A 115 -7.92 -16.51 1.90
N PHE A 116 -7.83 -16.07 3.15
CA PHE A 116 -7.40 -16.93 4.27
C PHE A 116 -8.48 -17.06 5.35
N ALA A 117 -9.51 -16.22 5.31
CA ALA A 117 -10.63 -16.26 6.24
C ALA A 117 -11.93 -15.85 5.55
N LYS A 118 -13.07 -16.13 6.18
CA LYS A 118 -14.41 -15.76 5.71
C LYS A 118 -15.18 -15.05 6.81
N VAL A 119 -15.90 -14.00 6.43
CA VAL A 119 -16.89 -13.34 7.27
C VAL A 119 -18.18 -14.15 7.23
N THR A 120 -18.70 -14.56 8.38
CA THR A 120 -19.93 -15.36 8.46
C THR A 120 -21.13 -14.57 8.94
N LEU A 121 -20.89 -13.50 9.70
CA LEU A 121 -21.93 -12.65 10.25
C LEU A 121 -21.41 -11.23 10.41
N VAL A 122 -22.26 -10.25 10.12
CA VAL A 122 -22.01 -8.83 10.37
C VAL A 122 -23.20 -8.28 11.15
N SER A 123 -22.93 -7.55 12.23
CA SER A 123 -23.97 -6.98 13.10
C SER A 123 -24.36 -5.59 12.66
N GLN A 124 -25.64 -5.23 12.79
CA GLN A 124 -26.12 -3.89 12.45
C GLN A 124 -25.53 -2.82 13.37
N GLY A 125 -25.21 -1.66 12.79
CA GLY A 125 -24.56 -0.53 13.46
C GLY A 125 -23.12 -0.79 13.89
N SER A 126 -22.52 -1.91 13.47
CA SER A 126 -21.14 -2.26 13.83
C SER A 126 -20.10 -1.54 12.97
N PRO A 127 -18.84 -1.40 13.46
CA PRO A 127 -17.73 -0.94 12.63
C PRO A 127 -17.58 -1.71 11.32
N ALA A 128 -17.79 -3.04 11.32
CA ALA A 128 -17.74 -3.86 10.12
C ALA A 128 -18.83 -3.50 9.09
N GLU A 129 -20.09 -3.31 9.54
CA GLU A 129 -21.17 -2.90 8.63
C GLU A 129 -20.93 -1.51 8.04
N LEU A 130 -20.50 -0.56 8.88
CA LEU A 130 -20.19 0.81 8.45
C LEU A 130 -19.05 0.87 7.43
N SER A 131 -18.17 -0.14 7.44
CA SER A 131 -17.10 -0.33 6.46
C SER A 131 -17.52 -1.07 5.19
N GLY A 132 -18.80 -1.42 5.07
CA GLY A 132 -19.37 -2.13 3.92
C GLY A 132 -19.01 -3.61 3.84
N ILE A 133 -18.57 -4.20 4.96
CA ILE A 133 -18.31 -5.64 5.06
C ILE A 133 -19.65 -6.37 5.13
N GLU A 134 -19.80 -7.44 4.37
CA GLU A 134 -21.00 -8.27 4.34
C GLU A 134 -20.70 -9.72 4.76
N ALA A 135 -21.75 -10.46 5.10
CA ALA A 135 -21.63 -11.90 5.30
C ALA A 135 -21.20 -12.57 3.99
N ASP A 136 -20.44 -13.65 4.12
CA ASP A 136 -19.79 -14.41 3.04
C ASP A 136 -18.67 -13.70 2.28
N ASP A 137 -18.26 -12.50 2.72
CA ASP A 137 -17.02 -11.89 2.24
C ASP A 137 -15.80 -12.75 2.62
N LEU A 138 -14.95 -13.03 1.64
CA LEU A 138 -13.69 -13.72 1.85
C LEU A 138 -12.60 -12.69 2.11
N ILE A 139 -11.89 -12.82 3.23
CA ILE A 139 -10.84 -11.90 3.64
C ILE A 139 -9.53 -12.32 3.00
N VAL A 140 -8.94 -11.38 2.27
CA VAL A 140 -7.69 -11.55 1.53
C VAL A 140 -6.56 -10.83 2.24
N GLU A 141 -6.82 -9.62 2.73
CA GLU A 141 -5.89 -8.83 3.56
C GLU A 141 -6.67 -8.21 4.73
N PHE A 142 -6.10 -8.30 5.93
CA PHE A 142 -6.62 -7.69 7.15
C PHE A 142 -5.50 -6.89 7.84
N GLY A 143 -5.38 -5.60 7.50
CA GLY A 143 -4.24 -4.80 7.91
C GLY A 143 -2.92 -5.40 7.40
N SER A 144 -2.06 -5.81 8.33
CA SER A 144 -0.80 -6.50 8.00
C SER A 144 -0.94 -8.03 7.83
N VAL A 145 -2.11 -8.61 8.08
CA VAL A 145 -2.34 -10.07 8.00
C VAL A 145 -2.86 -10.46 6.61
N ASN A 146 -2.31 -11.54 6.07
CA ASN A 146 -2.68 -12.09 4.77
C ASN A 146 -2.40 -13.61 4.75
N SER A 147 -2.65 -14.28 3.62
CA SER A 147 -2.49 -15.73 3.51
C SER A 147 -1.07 -16.26 3.73
N THR A 148 -0.02 -15.43 3.65
CA THR A 148 1.37 -15.87 3.80
C THR A 148 1.86 -15.81 5.24
N ASN A 149 1.25 -14.97 6.08
CA ASN A 149 1.65 -14.80 7.49
C ASN A 149 0.56 -15.21 8.49
N PHE A 150 -0.66 -15.45 8.04
CA PHE A 150 -1.76 -15.92 8.89
C PHE A 150 -1.48 -17.33 9.42
N LYS A 151 -1.38 -17.46 10.74
CA LYS A 151 -1.22 -18.74 11.43
C LYS A 151 -2.50 -19.13 12.14
N ASN A 152 -3.15 -18.18 12.81
CA ASN A 152 -4.40 -18.41 13.52
C ASN A 152 -5.16 -17.11 13.79
N MET A 153 -6.38 -17.22 14.32
CA MET A 153 -7.25 -16.07 14.59
C MET A 153 -6.68 -15.05 15.59
N MET A 154 -5.67 -15.40 16.39
CA MET A 154 -5.01 -14.43 17.27
C MET A 154 -4.22 -13.39 16.49
N ASP A 155 -3.76 -13.68 15.27
CA ASP A 155 -3.06 -12.71 14.43
C ASP A 155 -3.98 -11.55 14.04
N ILE A 156 -5.22 -11.87 13.62
CA ILE A 156 -6.26 -10.85 13.38
C ILE A 156 -6.56 -10.10 14.68
N ALA A 157 -6.82 -10.81 15.79
CA ALA A 157 -7.17 -10.19 17.05
C ALA A 157 -6.09 -9.20 17.55
N ALA A 158 -4.81 -9.57 17.40
CA ALA A 158 -3.69 -8.70 17.75
C ALA A 158 -3.70 -7.42 16.91
N VAL A 159 -3.86 -7.52 15.59
CA VAL A 159 -3.89 -6.34 14.73
C VAL A 159 -5.08 -5.43 15.08
N VAL A 160 -6.26 -5.99 15.31
CA VAL A 160 -7.46 -5.23 15.73
C VAL A 160 -7.20 -4.45 17.02
N GLN A 161 -6.57 -5.09 18.00
CA GLN A 161 -6.32 -4.49 19.31
C GLN A 161 -5.28 -3.35 19.23
N HIS A 162 -4.23 -3.52 18.42
CA HIS A 162 -3.22 -2.47 18.21
C HIS A 162 -3.74 -1.30 17.36
N SER A 163 -4.81 -1.50 16.60
CA SER A 163 -5.41 -0.48 15.73
C SER A 163 -6.72 0.09 16.29
N GLU A 164 -7.03 -0.04 17.59
CA GLU A 164 -8.22 0.59 18.17
C GLU A 164 -8.21 2.12 17.95
N GLY A 165 -9.26 2.64 17.32
CA GLY A 165 -9.40 4.04 16.94
C GLY A 165 -8.61 4.47 15.69
N GLN A 166 -7.85 3.56 15.06
CA GLN A 166 -7.06 3.83 13.86
C GLN A 166 -7.62 3.11 12.64
N GLN A 167 -7.33 3.65 11.46
CA GLN A 167 -7.76 3.06 10.20
C GLN A 167 -6.97 1.78 9.90
N LEU A 168 -7.70 0.70 9.63
CA LEU A 168 -7.18 -0.60 9.23
C LEU A 168 -7.66 -0.90 7.81
N ASN A 169 -6.73 -1.02 6.86
CA ASN A 169 -7.07 -1.34 5.48
C ASN A 169 -7.43 -2.83 5.33
N LEU A 170 -8.43 -3.09 4.51
CA LEU A 170 -8.97 -4.42 4.25
C LEU A 170 -9.07 -4.68 2.76
N LYS A 171 -8.85 -5.93 2.38
CA LYS A 171 -9.15 -6.42 1.05
C LYS A 171 -10.01 -7.67 1.16
N LEU A 172 -11.15 -7.61 0.52
CA LEU A 172 -12.17 -8.63 0.53
C LEU A 172 -12.41 -9.15 -0.88
N GLN A 173 -12.93 -10.37 -0.99
CA GLN A 173 -13.46 -10.94 -2.21
C GLN A 173 -14.92 -11.29 -1.99
N ARG A 174 -15.79 -10.70 -2.82
CA ARG A 174 -17.24 -10.93 -2.84
C ARG A 174 -17.62 -11.51 -4.20
N GLY A 175 -17.91 -12.80 -4.23
CA GLY A 175 -18.01 -13.55 -5.49
C GLY A 175 -16.71 -13.44 -6.29
N ASP A 176 -16.81 -12.93 -7.52
CA ASP A 176 -15.66 -12.76 -8.42
C ASP A 176 -14.99 -11.37 -8.33
N ARG A 177 -15.46 -10.49 -7.42
CA ARG A 177 -14.96 -9.12 -7.30
C ARG A 177 -14.10 -8.94 -6.06
N TYR A 178 -13.00 -8.22 -6.21
CA TYR A 178 -12.21 -7.72 -5.09
C TYR A 178 -12.69 -6.35 -4.66
N ILE A 179 -12.83 -6.16 -3.36
CA ILE A 179 -13.28 -4.92 -2.72
C ILE A 179 -12.16 -4.48 -1.78
N VAL A 180 -11.69 -3.24 -1.96
CA VAL A 180 -10.75 -2.60 -1.03
C VAL A 180 -11.54 -1.61 -0.19
N THR A 181 -11.48 -1.77 1.12
CA THR A 181 -12.16 -0.90 2.08
C THR A 181 -11.26 -0.67 3.28
N TYR A 182 -11.74 0.11 4.25
CA TYR A 182 -11.07 0.28 5.53
C TYR A 182 -12.06 0.16 6.68
N LEU A 183 -11.55 -0.27 7.83
CA LEU A 183 -12.29 -0.42 9.06
C LEU A 183 -11.58 0.34 10.18
N ILE A 184 -12.36 0.98 11.06
CA ILE A 184 -11.82 1.63 12.25
C ILE A 184 -12.31 0.83 13.46
N PRO A 185 -11.48 -0.02 14.08
CA PRO A 185 -11.88 -0.79 15.24
C PRO A 185 -12.24 0.13 16.39
N LYS A 186 -13.42 -0.04 16.98
CA LYS A 186 -13.87 0.79 18.11
C LYS A 186 -14.93 0.06 18.91
N LYS A 187 -15.07 0.43 20.19
CA LYS A 187 -16.21 0.00 21.00
C LYS A 187 -17.52 0.46 20.35
N TRP A 188 -18.49 -0.44 20.36
CA TRP A 188 -19.82 -0.24 19.78
C TRP A 188 -20.87 -0.90 20.70
N SER A 189 -22.14 -0.89 20.33
CA SER A 189 -23.25 -1.41 21.15
C SER A 189 -23.21 -2.94 21.37
N GLY A 190 -22.40 -3.67 20.60
CA GLY A 190 -22.20 -5.11 20.74
C GLY A 190 -20.85 -5.51 21.36
N LYS A 191 -20.45 -6.76 21.15
CA LYS A 191 -19.22 -7.33 21.73
C LYS A 191 -18.00 -7.00 20.85
N GLY A 192 -16.89 -6.65 21.51
CA GLY A 192 -15.58 -6.45 20.85
C GLY A 192 -15.48 -5.14 20.07
N LEU A 193 -14.57 -5.10 19.10
CA LEU A 193 -14.19 -3.87 18.37
C LEU A 193 -14.59 -3.85 16.88
N LEU A 194 -15.06 -4.98 16.34
CA LEU A 194 -15.36 -5.14 14.90
C LEU A 194 -16.86 -5.26 14.62
N GLY A 195 -17.53 -6.16 15.36
CA GLY A 195 -18.92 -6.53 15.13
C GLY A 195 -19.19 -7.41 13.91
N CYS A 196 -18.18 -8.16 13.46
CA CYS A 196 -18.34 -9.29 12.56
C CYS A 196 -17.73 -10.57 13.15
N ASN A 197 -18.20 -11.72 12.67
CA ASN A 197 -17.63 -13.03 12.97
C ASN A 197 -16.77 -13.50 11.80
N VAL A 198 -15.51 -13.82 12.08
CA VAL A 198 -14.52 -14.25 11.10
C VAL A 198 -14.06 -15.66 11.43
N VAL A 199 -14.08 -16.54 10.43
CA VAL A 199 -13.60 -17.92 10.55
C VAL A 199 -12.47 -18.16 9.56
N PRO A 200 -11.43 -18.93 9.92
CA PRO A 200 -10.38 -19.29 8.98
C PRO A 200 -10.95 -20.16 7.86
N LEU A 201 -10.38 -20.04 6.66
CA LEU A 201 -10.59 -21.02 5.61
C LEU A 201 -9.65 -22.20 5.89
N ASN A 202 -10.19 -23.41 5.95
CA ASN A 202 -9.36 -24.61 6.03
C ASN A 202 -8.59 -24.72 4.70
N MET A 203 -7.26 -24.59 4.74
CA MET A 203 -6.37 -25.02 3.65
C MET A 203 -6.10 -26.51 3.75
#